data_AF-A0A378I5V7-F1
#
_entry.id   AF-A0A378I5V7-F1
#
_cell.length_a   1.000
_cell.length_b   1.000
_cell.length_c   1.000
_cell.angle_alpha   90.00
_cell.angle_beta   90.00
_cell.angle_gamma   90.00
#
_symmetry.space_group_name_H-M   'P 1'
#
loop_
_entity.id
_entity.type
_entity.pdbx_description
1 polymer ?
#
loop_
_entity_poly.entity_id
_entity_poly.type
_entity_poly.pdbx_seq_one_letter_code
_entity_poly.pdbx_strand_id
1 'polypeptide(L)'
;MTFPKQSKAFRTDGYTFFQTIPGQISKDSMEMVERLANEKDFKTLSENQMLIEQKFLHLYQVLSTDKARRDEFWLLCYYYCLMLENYYIAYDQPAKVEQYQKLRHQIWLELEKRRGIIHPEEPSPSFIAELGKQLKDGVSDLAGCAIHTSKLRNHIALYNVYRIYWIFCRLTLTHSLRHIAQNTNWLEQLSQLLSRPVDSEHIIKQLETFGEVFRGLSVGFFAARFLINAAMVLKHTIAPSLDEEDEVKGLKAWARFKKEMSKRHVEFLNDITWGVVNGVTNYADFFHLSAAAAGWITAGFLVFDVALMLWRHHLAKQDYLLKKAEYEADLKHYKQLLDEAIKSHDEQKIALLQAQCDLTEELQKELEIKWQATSATLYFNTSAALLLAAGFSASMIVGSPVLIPVAYAACTIAVAMYLSASAYNEYKEKELRFTQAQVSNASSEDIAKARKEYEAARNEFIFTMVKNIVLPSLMVATFAICWEAALVLAAVYLTYEVWRAYQKHAEKQAQAQLPQQSDEQKPILKDGNTEGNDSDYDDEETEEQYEGGYSPIACFG
;
A
#
# COMPACT_ATOMS: atom_id res chain seq x y z
N MET A 1 -25.02 -8.12 -12.02
CA MET A 1 -24.67 -6.85 -11.37
C MET A 1 -25.79 -6.48 -10.39
N THR A 2 -25.54 -6.63 -9.09
CA THR A 2 -26.43 -6.29 -7.95
C THR A 2 -26.15 -4.91 -7.37
N PHE A 3 -25.10 -4.26 -7.86
CA PHE A 3 -24.54 -3.00 -7.34
C PHE A 3 -25.54 -1.84 -7.17
N PRO A 4 -26.45 -1.55 -8.12
CA PRO A 4 -27.38 -0.42 -7.98
C PRO A 4 -28.34 -0.56 -6.79
N LYS A 5 -28.70 -1.80 -6.42
CA LYS A 5 -29.58 -2.06 -5.28
C LYS A 5 -28.84 -1.93 -3.95
N GLN A 6 -27.59 -2.44 -3.88
CA GLN A 6 -26.74 -2.36 -2.69
C GLN A 6 -26.35 -0.92 -2.37
N SER A 7 -25.90 -0.16 -3.37
CA SER A 7 -25.60 1.27 -3.24
C SER A 7 -26.80 2.08 -2.73
N LYS A 8 -28.02 1.78 -3.19
CA LYS A 8 -29.23 2.48 -2.70
C LYS A 8 -29.48 2.21 -1.22
N ALA A 9 -29.39 0.97 -0.76
CA ALA A 9 -29.61 0.61 0.64
C ALA A 9 -28.55 1.28 1.55
N PHE A 10 -27.29 1.24 1.15
CA PHE A 10 -26.18 1.87 1.87
C PHE A 10 -26.31 3.40 1.93
N ARG A 11 -26.73 4.05 0.83
CA ARG A 11 -27.05 5.48 0.83
C ARG A 11 -28.20 5.80 1.80
N THR A 12 -29.26 5.02 1.78
CA THR A 12 -30.39 5.22 2.70
C THR A 12 -29.95 5.10 4.15
N ASP A 13 -29.05 4.16 4.46
CA ASP A 13 -28.48 4.00 5.80
C ASP A 13 -27.73 5.26 6.25
N GLY A 14 -26.82 5.77 5.41
CA GLY A 14 -26.09 7.00 5.69
C GLY A 14 -27.00 8.22 5.86
N TYR A 15 -28.08 8.33 5.07
CA TYR A 15 -29.06 9.40 5.26
C TYR A 15 -29.85 9.24 6.57
N THR A 16 -30.28 8.02 6.88
CA THR A 16 -31.02 7.71 8.11
C THR A 16 -30.18 7.99 9.35
N PHE A 17 -28.86 7.76 9.29
CA PHE A 17 -27.92 8.12 10.34
C PHE A 17 -28.07 9.58 10.77
N PHE A 18 -28.02 10.51 9.82
CA PHE A 18 -28.14 11.95 10.12
C PHE A 18 -29.55 12.37 10.58
N GLN A 19 -30.59 11.59 10.28
CA GLN A 19 -31.93 11.83 10.82
C GLN A 19 -32.08 11.35 12.27
N THR A 20 -31.24 10.39 12.67
CA THR A 20 -31.39 9.66 13.94
C THR A 20 -30.43 10.19 15.00
N ILE A 21 -29.21 10.58 14.61
CA ILE A 21 -28.17 11.07 15.52
C ILE A 21 -28.31 12.59 15.73
N PRO A 22 -28.29 13.08 16.99
CA PRO A 22 -28.26 14.51 17.28
C PRO A 22 -27.04 15.19 16.64
N GLY A 23 -27.21 16.44 16.19
CA GLY A 23 -26.15 17.18 15.50
C GLY A 23 -24.92 17.57 16.36
N GLN A 24 -24.98 17.35 17.67
CA GLN A 24 -23.93 17.75 18.62
C GLN A 24 -23.27 16.52 19.25
N ILE A 25 -21.95 16.55 19.38
CA ILE A 25 -21.21 15.48 20.06
C ILE A 25 -21.57 15.49 21.56
N SER A 26 -22.15 14.40 22.02
CA SER A 26 -22.46 14.12 23.42
C SER A 26 -22.16 12.66 23.73
N LYS A 27 -22.13 12.31 25.03
CA LYS A 27 -21.99 10.91 25.43
C LYS A 27 -23.15 10.07 24.87
N ASP A 28 -24.36 10.60 24.92
CA ASP A 28 -25.57 9.94 24.43
C ASP A 28 -25.52 9.71 22.91
N SER A 29 -25.00 10.67 22.13
CA SER A 29 -24.85 10.48 20.68
C SER A 29 -23.82 9.40 20.35
N MET A 30 -22.72 9.30 21.11
CA MET A 30 -21.71 8.26 20.91
C MET A 30 -22.24 6.86 21.26
N GLU A 31 -22.91 6.71 22.41
CA GLU A 31 -23.58 5.46 22.81
C GLU A 31 -24.64 5.04 21.77
N MET A 32 -25.34 6.01 21.19
CA MET A 32 -26.32 5.76 20.14
C MET A 32 -25.67 5.30 18.83
N VAL A 33 -24.53 5.87 18.44
CA VAL A 33 -23.75 5.41 17.27
C VAL A 33 -23.28 3.97 17.46
N GLU A 34 -22.78 3.63 18.65
CA GLU A 34 -22.36 2.27 18.98
C GLU A 34 -23.51 1.28 18.90
N ARG A 35 -24.67 1.64 19.45
CA ARG A 35 -25.89 0.82 19.34
C ARG A 35 -26.27 0.59 17.88
N LEU A 36 -26.32 1.65 17.06
CA LEU A 36 -26.67 1.54 15.64
C LEU A 36 -25.69 0.66 14.85
N ALA A 37 -24.38 0.75 15.13
CA ALA A 37 -23.36 -0.06 14.48
C ALA A 37 -23.48 -1.54 14.88
N ASN A 38 -23.80 -1.82 16.15
CA ASN A 38 -23.98 -3.17 16.67
C ASN A 38 -25.30 -3.83 16.23
N GLU A 39 -26.31 -3.03 15.87
CA GLU A 39 -27.57 -3.53 15.31
C GLU A 39 -27.44 -4.01 13.84
N LYS A 40 -26.31 -3.72 13.16
CA LYS A 40 -26.10 -4.16 11.79
C LYS A 40 -25.74 -5.64 11.73
N ASP A 41 -26.57 -6.40 11.03
CA ASP A 41 -26.31 -7.82 10.81
C ASP A 41 -25.11 -8.03 9.89
N PHE A 42 -24.37 -9.09 10.16
CA PHE A 42 -23.17 -9.44 9.39
C PHE A 42 -23.45 -9.56 7.88
N LYS A 43 -24.63 -10.03 7.49
CA LYS A 43 -25.00 -10.12 6.08
C LYS A 43 -24.95 -8.74 5.41
N THR A 44 -25.56 -7.72 6.01
CA THR A 44 -25.51 -6.35 5.48
C THR A 44 -24.09 -5.81 5.44
N LEU A 45 -23.30 -6.05 6.50
CA LEU A 45 -21.89 -5.64 6.55
C LEU A 45 -21.09 -6.31 5.44
N SER A 46 -21.21 -7.62 5.26
CA SER A 46 -20.48 -8.40 4.27
C SER A 46 -20.84 -8.05 2.82
N GLU A 47 -22.10 -7.64 2.59
CA GLU A 47 -22.59 -7.20 1.27
C GLU A 47 -22.09 -5.80 0.91
N ASN A 48 -21.85 -4.93 1.91
CA ASN A 48 -21.45 -3.54 1.72
C ASN A 48 -20.02 -3.23 2.19
N GLN A 49 -19.25 -4.23 2.64
CA GLN A 49 -17.93 -4.06 3.27
C GLN A 49 -17.00 -3.14 2.49
N MET A 50 -16.83 -3.39 1.19
CA MET A 50 -15.96 -2.58 0.32
C MET A 50 -16.45 -1.13 0.22
N LEU A 51 -17.77 -0.92 0.22
CA LEU A 51 -18.36 0.43 0.17
C LEU A 51 -18.15 1.18 1.48
N ILE A 52 -18.31 0.48 2.62
CA ILE A 52 -18.08 1.02 3.95
C ILE A 52 -16.59 1.38 4.10
N GLU A 53 -15.67 0.47 3.77
CA GLU A 53 -14.23 0.69 3.86
C GLU A 53 -13.79 1.88 3.00
N GLN A 54 -14.25 1.95 1.75
CA GLN A 54 -13.94 3.09 0.87
C GLN A 54 -14.51 4.42 1.40
N LYS A 55 -15.78 4.45 1.82
CA LYS A 55 -16.38 5.68 2.36
C LYS A 55 -15.70 6.11 3.65
N PHE A 56 -15.39 5.16 4.54
CA PHE A 56 -14.62 5.41 5.76
C PHE A 56 -13.26 6.03 5.44
N LEU A 57 -12.46 5.41 4.58
CA LEU A 57 -11.11 5.88 4.27
C LEU A 57 -11.12 7.27 3.61
N HIS A 58 -12.07 7.56 2.72
CA HIS A 58 -12.19 8.90 2.14
C HIS A 58 -12.68 9.92 3.18
N LEU A 59 -13.66 9.55 4.01
CA LEU A 59 -14.20 10.43 5.04
C LEU A 59 -13.14 10.76 6.10
N TYR A 60 -12.42 9.76 6.59
CA TYR A 60 -11.34 9.92 7.55
C TYR A 60 -10.23 10.82 7.00
N GLN A 61 -9.85 10.65 5.72
CA GLN A 61 -8.85 11.50 5.08
C GLN A 61 -9.31 12.96 4.98
N VAL A 62 -10.56 13.19 4.57
CA VAL A 62 -11.13 14.54 4.47
C VAL A 62 -11.21 15.21 5.84
N LEU A 63 -11.66 14.48 6.87
CA LEU A 63 -11.80 14.99 8.24
C LEU A 63 -10.46 15.24 8.94
N SER A 64 -9.46 14.40 8.69
CA SER A 64 -8.11 14.60 9.23
C SER A 64 -7.42 15.83 8.64
N THR A 65 -7.68 16.15 7.36
CA THR A 65 -7.13 17.34 6.69
C THR A 65 -7.83 18.63 7.13
N ASP A 66 -9.13 18.57 7.40
CA ASP A 66 -9.94 19.72 7.80
C ASP A 66 -10.73 19.40 9.08
N LYS A 67 -10.03 19.59 10.21
CA LYS A 67 -10.59 19.36 11.54
C LYS A 67 -11.67 20.38 11.90
N ALA A 68 -11.86 21.49 11.19
CA ALA A 68 -12.93 22.44 11.54
C ALA A 68 -14.35 21.93 11.18
N ARG A 69 -14.43 20.73 10.59
CA ARG A 69 -15.69 20.14 10.13
C ARG A 69 -16.69 19.82 11.23
N ARG A 70 -17.94 19.85 10.78
CA ARG A 70 -19.12 19.51 11.55
C ARG A 70 -18.99 18.17 12.28
N ASP A 71 -19.36 18.22 13.56
CA ASP A 71 -19.46 17.12 14.51
C ASP A 71 -20.14 15.88 13.95
N GLU A 72 -21.21 16.05 13.17
CA GLU A 72 -21.98 14.93 12.63
C GLU A 72 -21.17 14.04 11.68
N PHE A 73 -20.15 14.60 11.01
CA PHE A 73 -19.30 13.85 10.10
C PHE A 73 -18.24 13.03 10.82
N TRP A 74 -17.72 13.53 11.94
CA TRP A 74 -16.86 12.73 12.82
C TRP A 74 -17.62 11.57 13.45
N LEU A 75 -18.88 11.78 13.87
CA LEU A 75 -19.75 10.70 14.34
C LEU A 75 -20.03 9.67 13.23
N LEU A 76 -20.24 10.11 11.99
CA LEU A 76 -20.39 9.20 10.85
C LEU A 76 -19.11 8.40 10.58
N CYS A 77 -17.94 9.03 10.70
CA CYS A 77 -16.66 8.36 10.56
C CYS A 77 -16.46 7.29 11.64
N TYR A 78 -16.80 7.61 12.89
CA TYR A 78 -16.80 6.68 14.02
C TYR A 78 -17.74 5.49 13.78
N TYR A 79 -18.95 5.75 13.29
CA TYR A 79 -19.94 4.73 12.91
C TYR A 79 -19.40 3.76 11.86
N TYR A 80 -18.79 4.27 10.78
CA TYR A 80 -18.19 3.41 9.76
C TYR A 80 -17.01 2.60 10.28
N CYS A 81 -16.19 3.16 11.17
CA CYS A 81 -15.08 2.45 11.81
C CYS A 81 -15.58 1.26 12.64
N LEU A 82 -16.63 1.46 13.45
CA LEU A 82 -17.24 0.40 14.26
C LEU A 82 -17.84 -0.71 13.39
N MET A 83 -18.54 -0.36 12.31
CA MET A 83 -19.08 -1.37 11.38
C MET A 83 -17.98 -2.22 10.74
N LEU A 84 -16.82 -1.62 10.42
CA LEU A 84 -15.67 -2.35 9.89
C LEU A 84 -15.04 -3.24 10.96
N GLU A 85 -14.85 -2.74 12.18
CA GLU A 85 -14.40 -3.55 13.31
C GLU A 85 -15.30 -4.77 13.53
N ASN A 86 -16.62 -4.56 13.65
CA ASN A 86 -17.61 -5.63 13.81
C ASN A 86 -17.55 -6.64 12.66
N TYR A 87 -17.41 -6.17 11.42
CA TYR A 87 -17.21 -7.04 10.27
C TYR A 87 -15.95 -7.90 10.39
N TYR A 88 -14.80 -7.32 10.77
CA TYR A 88 -13.54 -8.05 10.86
C TYR A 88 -13.43 -8.95 12.10
N ILE A 89 -14.15 -8.64 13.18
CA ILE A 89 -14.36 -9.54 14.32
C ILE A 89 -15.08 -10.79 13.85
N ALA A 90 -16.24 -10.61 13.20
CA ALA A 90 -17.03 -11.72 12.68
C ALA A 90 -16.29 -12.54 11.60
N TYR A 91 -15.43 -11.89 10.81
CA TYR A 91 -14.64 -12.53 9.75
C TYR A 91 -13.28 -13.08 10.23
N ASP A 92 -13.02 -13.10 11.54
CA ASP A 92 -11.81 -13.66 12.17
C ASP A 92 -10.49 -13.09 11.58
N GLN A 93 -10.41 -11.76 11.45
CA GLN A 93 -9.21 -11.05 10.99
C GLN A 93 -8.60 -10.17 12.09
N PRO A 94 -7.87 -10.76 13.07
CA PRO A 94 -7.40 -10.04 14.26
C PRO A 94 -6.52 -8.83 13.92
N ALA A 95 -5.68 -8.91 12.88
CA ALA A 95 -4.86 -7.78 12.45
C ALA A 95 -5.69 -6.58 11.97
N LYS A 96 -6.81 -6.84 11.27
CA LYS A 96 -7.73 -5.78 10.85
C LYS A 96 -8.54 -5.24 12.02
N VAL A 97 -8.94 -6.11 12.95
CA VAL A 97 -9.61 -5.67 14.19
C VAL A 97 -8.71 -4.72 14.96
N GLU A 98 -7.44 -5.07 15.19
CA GLU A 98 -6.48 -4.19 15.87
C GLU A 98 -6.30 -2.85 15.15
N GLN A 99 -6.18 -2.88 13.81
CA GLN A 99 -6.07 -1.69 12.98
C GLN A 99 -7.28 -0.74 13.17
N TYR A 100 -8.50 -1.26 13.04
CA TYR A 100 -9.71 -0.45 13.20
C TYR A 100 -9.97 -0.05 14.65
N GLN A 101 -9.49 -0.81 15.63
CA GLN A 101 -9.52 -0.39 17.04
C GLN A 101 -8.61 0.79 17.33
N LYS A 102 -7.40 0.82 16.73
CA LYS A 102 -6.49 1.97 16.82
C LYS A 102 -7.12 3.21 16.19
N LEU A 103 -7.66 3.08 14.97
CA LEU A 103 -8.35 4.19 14.30
C LEU A 103 -9.60 4.65 15.05
N ARG A 104 -10.39 3.71 15.59
CA ARG A 104 -11.54 4.02 16.44
C ARG A 104 -11.11 4.84 17.64
N HIS A 105 -10.00 4.48 18.29
CA HIS A 105 -9.47 5.21 19.43
C HIS A 105 -9.00 6.62 19.05
N GLN A 106 -8.31 6.79 17.92
CA GLN A 106 -7.92 8.11 17.40
C GLN A 106 -9.13 9.00 17.13
N ILE A 107 -10.16 8.46 16.45
CA ILE A 107 -11.41 9.18 16.19
C ILE A 107 -12.12 9.53 17.50
N TRP A 108 -12.11 8.62 18.47
CA TRP A 108 -12.70 8.83 19.79
C TRP A 108 -12.00 9.96 20.56
N LEU A 109 -10.66 10.00 20.55
CA LEU A 109 -9.90 11.09 21.18
C LEU A 109 -10.23 12.44 20.54
N GLU A 110 -10.35 12.49 19.21
CA GLU A 110 -10.72 13.71 18.50
C GLU A 110 -12.16 14.15 18.83
N LEU A 111 -13.10 13.20 18.94
CA LEU A 111 -14.46 13.48 19.41
C LEU A 111 -14.48 14.01 20.85
N GLU A 112 -13.65 13.48 21.75
CA GLU A 112 -13.56 13.96 23.14
C GLU A 112 -12.90 15.33 23.25
N LYS A 113 -11.87 15.60 22.44
CA LYS A 113 -11.26 16.94 22.30
C LYS A 113 -12.32 17.98 21.91
N ARG A 114 -13.19 17.66 20.95
CA ARG A 114 -14.31 18.53 20.53
C ARG A 114 -15.38 18.75 21.61
N ARG A 115 -15.54 17.78 22.51
CA ARG A 115 -16.40 17.93 23.71
C ARG A 115 -15.77 18.81 24.79
N GLY A 116 -14.53 19.28 24.59
CA GLY A 116 -13.76 20.04 25.58
C GLY A 116 -13.10 19.16 26.65
N ILE A 117 -13.00 17.85 26.43
CA ILE A 117 -12.27 16.93 27.31
C ILE A 117 -10.83 16.86 26.80
N ILE A 118 -9.91 17.48 27.53
CA ILE A 118 -8.48 17.42 27.23
C ILE A 118 -7.92 16.19 27.94
N HIS A 119 -7.55 15.17 27.18
CA HIS A 119 -6.70 14.10 27.70
C HIS A 119 -5.27 14.58 27.75
N PRO A 120 -4.51 14.26 28.82
CA PRO A 120 -3.08 14.43 28.77
C PRO A 120 -2.55 13.61 27.61
N GLU A 121 -1.83 14.25 26.68
CA GLU A 121 -1.16 13.55 25.61
C GLU A 121 -0.31 12.42 26.20
N GLU A 122 -0.54 11.20 25.72
CA GLU A 122 0.33 10.10 26.11
C GLU A 122 1.75 10.46 25.66
N PRO A 123 2.74 10.42 26.56
CA PRO A 123 4.10 10.77 26.19
C PRO A 123 4.54 9.85 25.06
N SER A 124 4.87 10.43 23.91
CA SER A 124 5.31 9.68 22.73
C SER A 124 6.39 8.69 23.16
N PRO A 125 6.28 7.40 22.81
CA PRO A 125 7.23 6.40 23.25
C PRO A 125 8.64 6.82 22.83
N SER A 126 9.63 6.62 23.71
CA SER A 126 11.02 6.87 23.33
C SER A 126 11.38 6.04 22.09
N PHE A 127 12.24 6.57 21.21
CA PHE A 127 12.65 5.85 19.99
C PHE A 127 13.10 4.41 20.26
N ILE A 128 13.80 4.15 21.36
CA ILE A 128 14.25 2.79 21.72
C ILE A 128 13.07 1.89 22.10
N ALA A 129 12.04 2.43 22.78
CA ALA A 129 10.82 1.68 23.07
C ALA A 129 10.03 1.39 21.80
N GLU A 130 9.93 2.36 20.89
CA GLU A 130 9.26 2.20 19.59
C GLU A 130 10.01 1.22 18.69
N LEU A 131 11.34 1.34 18.57
CA LEU A 131 12.18 0.39 17.86
C LEU A 131 12.11 -1.01 18.47
N GLY A 132 12.16 -1.11 19.80
CA GLY A 132 12.02 -2.38 20.52
C GLY A 132 10.66 -3.04 20.28
N LYS A 133 9.59 -2.24 20.25
CA LYS A 133 8.24 -2.67 19.91
C LYS A 133 8.17 -3.12 18.44
N GLN A 134 8.64 -2.33 17.49
CA GLN A 134 8.67 -2.71 16.07
C GLN A 134 9.51 -3.95 15.78
N LEU A 135 10.65 -4.12 16.47
CA LEU A 135 11.47 -5.33 16.37
C LEU A 135 10.76 -6.53 16.98
N LYS A 136 10.16 -6.37 18.16
CA LYS A 136 9.38 -7.43 18.80
C LYS A 136 8.17 -7.82 17.94
N ASP A 137 7.46 -6.84 17.41
CA ASP A 137 6.30 -7.02 16.55
C ASP A 137 6.75 -7.69 15.26
N GLY A 138 7.85 -7.25 14.63
CA GLY A 138 8.41 -7.89 13.44
C GLY A 138 8.86 -9.34 13.67
N VAL A 139 9.52 -9.63 14.80
CA VAL A 139 9.94 -11.00 15.16
C VAL A 139 8.74 -11.88 15.52
N SER A 140 7.81 -11.35 16.32
CA SER A 140 6.56 -12.02 16.66
C SER A 140 5.72 -12.27 15.42
N ASP A 141 5.73 -11.34 14.47
CA ASP A 141 5.02 -11.48 13.21
C ASP A 141 5.69 -12.52 12.32
N LEU A 142 7.02 -12.56 12.26
CA LEU A 142 7.77 -13.59 11.56
C LEU A 142 7.53 -14.99 12.17
N ALA A 143 7.45 -15.09 13.50
CA ALA A 143 7.11 -16.32 14.21
C ALA A 143 5.63 -16.72 13.98
N GLY A 144 4.73 -15.72 13.95
CA GLY A 144 3.31 -15.87 13.66
C GLY A 144 2.98 -16.11 12.19
N CYS A 145 3.92 -15.87 11.25
CA CYS A 145 3.73 -16.08 9.82
C CYS A 145 3.37 -17.54 9.48
N ALA A 146 3.87 -18.52 10.24
CA ALA A 146 3.48 -19.92 10.04
C ALA A 146 1.99 -20.17 10.33
N ILE A 147 1.37 -19.29 11.14
CA ILE A 147 -0.02 -19.37 11.60
C ILE A 147 -0.92 -18.46 10.73
N HIS A 148 -0.43 -17.30 10.28
CA HIS A 148 -1.19 -16.35 9.45
C HIS A 148 -0.92 -16.53 7.95
N THR A 149 -1.84 -17.24 7.29
CA THR A 149 -1.76 -17.58 5.85
C THR A 149 -1.61 -16.37 4.93
N SER A 150 -2.28 -15.25 5.21
CA SER A 150 -2.18 -14.02 4.40
C SER A 150 -0.80 -13.35 4.47
N LYS A 151 -0.20 -13.31 5.65
CA LYS A 151 1.15 -12.74 5.85
C LYS A 151 2.22 -13.61 5.23
N LEU A 152 2.13 -14.93 5.42
CA LEU A 152 3.01 -15.90 4.77
C LEU A 152 2.98 -15.75 3.25
N ARG A 153 1.79 -15.60 2.66
CA ARG A 153 1.60 -15.36 1.23
C ARG A 153 2.33 -14.11 0.75
N ASN A 154 2.22 -13.01 1.49
CA ASN A 154 2.86 -11.74 1.15
C ASN A 154 4.40 -11.85 1.25
N HIS A 155 4.93 -12.52 2.27
CA HIS A 155 6.36 -12.79 2.38
C HIS A 155 6.88 -13.68 1.26
N ILE A 156 6.17 -14.75 0.89
CA ILE A 156 6.54 -15.62 -0.24
C ILE A 156 6.59 -14.81 -1.54
N ALA A 157 5.61 -13.93 -1.78
CA ALA A 157 5.61 -13.07 -2.95
C ALA A 157 6.83 -12.12 -2.95
N LEU A 158 7.14 -11.50 -1.82
CA LEU A 158 8.31 -10.63 -1.67
C LEU A 158 9.62 -11.39 -1.88
N TYR A 159 9.77 -12.58 -1.28
CA TYR A 159 10.96 -13.43 -1.47
C TYR A 159 11.09 -13.89 -2.93
N ASN A 160 9.98 -14.09 -3.64
CA ASN A 160 10.05 -14.37 -5.06
C ASN A 160 10.59 -13.18 -5.85
N VAL A 161 10.19 -11.95 -5.53
CA VAL A 161 10.76 -10.74 -6.15
C VAL A 161 12.26 -10.63 -5.87
N TYR A 162 12.70 -10.86 -4.62
CA TYR A 162 14.13 -10.85 -4.30
C TYR A 162 14.92 -11.96 -5.01
N ARG A 163 14.32 -13.14 -5.19
CA ARG A 163 14.91 -14.23 -5.99
C ARG A 163 15.14 -13.77 -7.44
N ILE A 164 14.11 -13.22 -8.08
CA ILE A 164 14.20 -12.72 -9.46
C ILE A 164 15.28 -11.65 -9.55
N TYR A 165 15.31 -10.75 -8.57
CA TYR A 165 16.32 -9.73 -8.48
C TYR A 165 17.74 -10.33 -8.40
N TRP A 166 17.98 -11.25 -7.47
CA TRP A 166 19.27 -11.91 -7.34
C TRP A 166 19.71 -12.56 -8.65
N ILE A 167 18.80 -13.25 -9.35
CA ILE A 167 19.08 -13.89 -10.64
C ILE A 167 19.59 -12.86 -11.65
N PHE A 168 18.92 -11.71 -11.81
CA PHE A 168 19.33 -10.69 -12.76
C PHE A 168 20.59 -9.94 -12.35
N CYS A 169 20.79 -9.65 -11.07
CA CYS A 169 22.07 -9.15 -10.54
C CYS A 169 23.20 -10.10 -10.89
N ARG A 170 23.04 -11.38 -10.55
CA ARG A 170 24.01 -12.43 -10.80
C ARG A 170 24.35 -12.53 -12.27
N LEU A 171 23.34 -12.60 -13.15
CA LEU A 171 23.57 -12.70 -14.59
C LEU A 171 24.31 -11.46 -15.12
N THR A 172 23.91 -10.26 -14.69
CA THR A 172 24.60 -9.00 -15.03
C THR A 172 26.07 -9.05 -14.62
N LEU A 173 26.35 -9.41 -13.37
CA LEU A 173 27.71 -9.48 -12.82
C LEU A 173 28.55 -10.57 -13.50
N THR A 174 28.03 -11.78 -13.63
CA THR A 174 28.74 -12.89 -14.27
C THR A 174 29.11 -12.57 -15.72
N HIS A 175 28.17 -12.02 -16.52
CA HIS A 175 28.47 -11.67 -17.91
C HIS A 175 29.43 -10.47 -18.00
N SER A 176 29.28 -9.48 -17.12
CA SER A 176 30.21 -8.34 -17.05
C SER A 176 31.61 -8.79 -16.66
N LEU A 177 31.75 -9.63 -15.64
CA LEU A 177 33.04 -10.16 -15.18
C LEU A 177 33.72 -11.01 -16.25
N ARG A 178 32.98 -11.89 -16.95
CA ARG A 178 33.53 -12.66 -18.08
C ARG A 178 34.05 -11.73 -19.17
N HIS A 179 33.29 -10.69 -19.52
CA HIS A 179 33.70 -9.74 -20.54
C HIS A 179 34.95 -8.93 -20.13
N ILE A 180 34.98 -8.45 -18.89
CA ILE A 180 36.11 -7.70 -18.32
C ILE A 180 37.35 -8.59 -18.22
N ALA A 181 37.22 -9.83 -17.75
CA ALA A 181 38.30 -10.80 -17.64
C ALA A 181 38.96 -11.12 -18.99
N GLN A 182 38.16 -11.20 -20.05
CA GLN A 182 38.65 -11.53 -21.39
C GLN A 182 39.30 -10.32 -22.11
N ASN A 183 38.88 -9.09 -21.81
CA ASN A 183 39.23 -7.92 -22.63
C ASN A 183 40.01 -6.83 -21.90
N THR A 184 40.22 -6.93 -20.58
CA THR A 184 40.88 -5.87 -19.81
C THR A 184 41.77 -6.42 -18.69
N ASN A 185 42.93 -5.79 -18.47
CA ASN A 185 43.82 -6.07 -17.33
C ASN A 185 43.27 -5.48 -16.00
N TRP A 186 41.99 -5.13 -15.94
CA TRP A 186 41.37 -4.55 -14.73
C TRP A 186 41.54 -5.49 -13.55
N LEU A 187 41.26 -6.77 -13.71
CA LEU A 187 41.32 -7.74 -12.61
C LEU A 187 42.72 -7.80 -11.97
N GLU A 188 43.76 -7.62 -12.78
CA GLU A 188 45.13 -7.51 -12.27
C GLU A 188 45.32 -6.23 -11.43
N GLN A 189 44.76 -5.10 -11.86
CA GLN A 189 44.80 -3.85 -11.07
C GLN A 189 44.02 -3.97 -9.76
N LEU A 190 42.86 -4.61 -9.78
CA LEU A 190 42.08 -4.87 -8.56
C LEU A 190 42.83 -5.82 -7.62
N SER A 191 43.51 -6.83 -8.18
CA SER A 191 44.33 -7.76 -7.41
C SER A 191 45.53 -7.08 -6.73
N GLN A 192 46.15 -6.12 -7.42
CA GLN A 192 47.21 -5.27 -6.87
C GLN A 192 46.67 -4.38 -5.75
N LEU A 193 45.49 -3.77 -5.95
CA LEU A 193 44.85 -2.91 -4.95
C LEU A 193 44.47 -3.68 -3.68
N LEU A 194 43.92 -4.89 -3.83
CA LEU A 194 43.49 -5.74 -2.71
C LEU A 194 44.62 -6.59 -2.12
N SER A 195 45.82 -6.55 -2.72
CA SER A 195 46.95 -7.41 -2.35
C SER A 195 46.60 -8.91 -2.28
N ARG A 196 45.62 -9.34 -3.09
CA ARG A 196 45.13 -10.72 -3.19
C ARG A 196 44.82 -11.07 -4.64
N PRO A 197 45.17 -12.27 -5.14
CA PRO A 197 44.80 -12.69 -6.49
C PRO A 197 43.28 -12.80 -6.59
N VAL A 198 42.67 -12.00 -7.49
CA VAL A 198 41.23 -12.02 -7.76
C VAL A 198 41.01 -12.97 -8.93
N ASP A 199 40.56 -14.19 -8.62
CA ASP A 199 40.23 -15.21 -9.62
C ASP A 199 38.77 -15.03 -10.08
N SER A 200 38.58 -14.54 -11.31
CA SER A 200 37.25 -14.35 -11.89
C SER A 200 36.45 -15.64 -12.01
N GLU A 201 37.10 -16.77 -12.28
CA GLU A 201 36.40 -18.06 -12.40
C GLU A 201 35.90 -18.54 -11.03
N HIS A 202 36.68 -18.29 -9.97
CA HIS A 202 36.23 -18.55 -8.60
C HIS A 202 35.00 -17.73 -8.23
N ILE A 203 35.02 -16.42 -8.52
CA ILE A 203 33.91 -15.50 -8.24
C ILE A 203 32.65 -15.93 -9.03
N ILE A 204 32.81 -16.25 -10.31
CA ILE A 204 31.71 -16.73 -11.17
C ILE A 204 31.13 -18.04 -10.60
N LYS A 205 31.98 -18.98 -10.22
CA LYS A 205 31.53 -20.26 -9.64
C LYS A 205 30.79 -20.06 -8.32
N GLN A 206 31.26 -19.15 -7.45
CA GLN A 206 30.58 -18.82 -6.19
C GLN A 206 29.20 -18.20 -6.46
N LEU A 207 29.09 -17.29 -7.43
CA LEU A 207 27.82 -16.73 -7.88
C LEU A 207 26.86 -17.80 -8.43
N GLU A 208 27.38 -18.79 -9.17
CA GLU A 208 26.59 -19.86 -9.78
C GLU A 208 26.15 -20.95 -8.80
N THR A 209 26.81 -21.09 -7.65
CA THR A 209 26.56 -22.14 -6.63
C THR A 209 25.09 -22.16 -6.16
N PHE A 210 24.44 -21.00 -6.06
CA PHE A 210 23.03 -20.91 -5.63
C PHE A 210 22.01 -21.21 -6.73
N GLY A 211 22.47 -21.51 -7.95
CA GLY A 211 21.59 -21.67 -9.12
C GLY A 211 20.56 -22.79 -8.98
N GLU A 212 20.92 -23.91 -8.37
CA GLU A 212 19.96 -25.01 -8.12
C GLU A 212 18.91 -24.64 -7.08
N VAL A 213 19.32 -23.99 -6.00
CA VAL A 213 18.42 -23.52 -4.95
C VAL A 213 17.39 -22.56 -5.54
N PHE A 214 17.82 -21.58 -6.34
CA PHE A 214 16.89 -20.63 -6.96
C PHE A 214 15.96 -21.25 -8.00
N ARG A 215 16.39 -22.31 -8.71
CA ARG A 215 15.51 -23.08 -9.60
C ARG A 215 14.43 -23.83 -8.81
N GLY A 216 14.77 -24.42 -7.67
CA GLY A 216 13.78 -25.04 -6.78
C GLY A 216 12.81 -24.02 -6.19
N LEU A 217 13.34 -22.91 -5.66
CA LEU A 217 12.55 -21.84 -5.06
C LEU A 217 11.60 -21.17 -6.05
N SER A 218 11.95 -21.08 -7.34
CA SER A 218 11.05 -20.51 -8.35
C SER A 218 9.73 -21.23 -8.42
N VAL A 219 9.76 -22.56 -8.42
CA VAL A 219 8.55 -23.39 -8.51
C VAL A 219 7.88 -23.47 -7.14
N GLY A 220 8.70 -23.63 -6.09
CA GLY A 220 8.24 -23.73 -4.70
C GLY A 220 7.43 -22.51 -4.26
N PHE A 221 7.87 -21.28 -4.57
CA PHE A 221 7.16 -20.07 -4.18
C PHE A 221 5.78 -19.94 -4.85
N PHE A 222 5.66 -20.21 -6.17
CA PHE A 222 4.34 -20.20 -6.83
C PHE A 222 3.43 -21.33 -6.36
N ALA A 223 3.98 -22.54 -6.18
CA ALA A 223 3.20 -23.66 -5.68
C ALA A 223 2.69 -23.40 -4.25
N ALA A 224 3.55 -22.89 -3.37
CA ALA A 224 3.16 -22.53 -2.01
C ALA A 224 2.10 -21.42 -2.00
N ARG A 225 2.28 -20.37 -2.80
CA ARG A 225 1.33 -19.26 -2.92
C ARG A 225 -0.03 -19.73 -3.47
N PHE A 226 -0.02 -20.59 -4.49
CA PHE A 226 -1.21 -21.24 -5.01
C PHE A 226 -1.95 -22.03 -3.92
N LEU A 227 -1.24 -22.89 -3.19
CA LEU A 227 -1.82 -23.73 -2.14
C LEU A 227 -2.39 -22.90 -1.00
N ILE A 228 -1.70 -21.82 -0.59
CA ILE A 228 -2.18 -20.89 0.44
C ILE A 228 -3.46 -20.19 -0.03
N ASN A 229 -3.49 -19.67 -1.26
CA ASN A 229 -4.68 -19.04 -1.83
C ASN A 229 -5.83 -20.04 -1.95
N ALA A 230 -5.57 -21.27 -2.37
CA ALA A 230 -6.57 -22.34 -2.47
C ALA A 230 -7.12 -22.72 -1.08
N ALA A 231 -6.24 -22.85 -0.08
CA ALA A 231 -6.62 -23.14 1.29
C ALA A 231 -7.47 -22.01 1.90
N MET A 232 -7.16 -20.74 1.62
CA MET A 232 -8.01 -19.61 2.05
C MET A 232 -9.40 -19.66 1.40
N VAL A 233 -9.47 -19.91 0.08
CA VAL A 233 -10.76 -20.06 -0.61
C VAL A 233 -11.55 -21.22 -0.04
N LEU A 234 -10.89 -22.36 0.24
CA LEU A 234 -11.53 -23.54 0.80
C LEU A 234 -12.04 -23.28 2.23
N LYS A 235 -11.20 -22.67 3.10
CA LYS A 235 -11.55 -22.28 4.47
C LYS A 235 -12.82 -21.45 4.46
N HIS A 236 -12.84 -20.33 3.73
CA HIS A 236 -13.98 -19.42 3.67
C HIS A 236 -15.19 -19.96 2.87
N THR A 237 -15.04 -21.07 2.14
CA THR A 237 -16.15 -21.70 1.41
C THR A 237 -16.83 -22.82 2.20
N ILE A 238 -16.04 -23.69 2.86
CA ILE A 238 -16.52 -24.96 3.46
C ILE A 238 -16.61 -24.90 4.98
N ALA A 239 -15.63 -24.27 5.63
CA ALA A 239 -15.54 -24.21 7.09
C ALA A 239 -15.47 -22.73 7.51
N PRO A 240 -16.58 -21.99 7.33
CA PRO A 240 -16.71 -20.71 8.00
C PRO A 240 -16.51 -20.91 9.50
N SER A 241 -15.91 -19.95 10.22
CA SER A 241 -15.74 -20.08 11.68
C SER A 241 -17.09 -20.34 12.37
N LEU A 242 -17.09 -20.96 13.56
CA LEU A 242 -18.33 -21.27 14.29
C LEU A 242 -19.22 -20.02 14.52
N ASP A 243 -18.60 -18.85 14.64
CA ASP A 243 -19.29 -17.55 14.70
C ASP A 243 -19.86 -17.10 13.33
N GLU A 244 -19.19 -17.43 12.21
CA GLU A 244 -19.74 -17.29 10.86
C GLU A 244 -20.81 -18.36 10.54
N GLU A 245 -20.91 -19.44 11.30
CA GLU A 245 -21.84 -20.55 11.02
C GLU A 245 -23.27 -20.25 11.48
N ASP A 246 -23.42 -19.54 12.61
CA ASP A 246 -24.72 -19.12 13.14
C ASP A 246 -25.30 -17.87 12.47
N GLU A 247 -24.47 -16.94 12.01
CA GLU A 247 -24.91 -15.66 11.40
C GLU A 247 -25.00 -15.69 9.86
N VAL A 248 -24.38 -16.67 9.18
CA VAL A 248 -24.27 -16.72 7.70
C VAL A 248 -25.18 -17.81 7.06
N LYS A 249 -26.19 -18.30 7.79
CA LYS A 249 -27.17 -19.31 7.32
C LYS A 249 -27.90 -18.95 6.00
N GLY A 250 -27.78 -17.71 5.50
CA GLY A 250 -28.43 -17.24 4.27
C GLY A 250 -27.64 -17.33 2.95
N LEU A 251 -26.31 -17.50 2.96
CA LEU A 251 -25.48 -17.47 1.73
C LEU A 251 -25.06 -18.87 1.27
N LYS A 252 -25.52 -19.28 0.07
CA LYS A 252 -25.13 -20.56 -0.56
C LYS A 252 -23.60 -20.65 -0.71
N ALA A 253 -23.01 -21.80 -0.38
CA ALA A 253 -21.57 -22.06 -0.48
C ALA A 253 -20.98 -21.66 -1.85
N TRP A 254 -21.70 -21.89 -2.95
CA TRP A 254 -21.28 -21.48 -4.28
C TRP A 254 -21.13 -19.95 -4.45
N ALA A 255 -22.00 -19.16 -3.83
CA ALA A 255 -21.89 -17.71 -3.87
C ALA A 255 -20.66 -17.23 -3.10
N ARG A 256 -20.35 -17.88 -1.96
CA ARG A 256 -19.13 -17.62 -1.17
C ARG A 256 -17.88 -17.97 -1.97
N PHE A 257 -17.83 -19.16 -2.55
CA PHE A 257 -16.75 -19.58 -3.44
C PHE A 257 -16.53 -18.59 -4.58
N LYS A 258 -17.60 -18.20 -5.29
CA LYS A 258 -17.51 -17.26 -6.41
C LYS A 258 -16.98 -15.89 -5.95
N LYS A 259 -17.39 -15.40 -4.78
CA LYS A 259 -16.88 -14.14 -4.19
C LYS A 259 -15.40 -14.25 -3.88
N GLU A 260 -14.98 -15.30 -3.18
CA GLU A 260 -13.57 -15.49 -2.79
C GLU A 260 -12.66 -15.78 -3.99
N MET A 261 -13.16 -16.50 -5.01
CA MET A 261 -12.45 -16.72 -6.26
C MET A 261 -12.33 -15.43 -7.07
N SER A 262 -13.39 -14.62 -7.15
CA SER A 262 -13.35 -13.32 -7.84
C SER A 262 -12.34 -12.36 -7.22
N LYS A 263 -12.09 -12.44 -5.91
CA LYS A 263 -11.05 -11.63 -5.25
C LYS A 263 -9.63 -12.03 -5.67
N ARG A 264 -9.39 -13.32 -5.91
CA ARG A 264 -8.03 -13.90 -6.07
C ARG A 264 -7.73 -14.45 -7.47
N HIS A 265 -8.67 -14.36 -8.41
CA HIS A 265 -8.54 -15.00 -9.73
C HIS A 265 -7.29 -14.58 -10.49
N VAL A 266 -6.88 -13.31 -10.40
CA VAL A 266 -5.66 -12.82 -11.04
C VAL A 266 -4.42 -13.43 -10.41
N GLU A 267 -4.41 -13.61 -9.08
CA GLU A 267 -3.30 -14.21 -8.33
C GLU A 267 -3.18 -15.70 -8.65
N PHE A 268 -4.30 -16.43 -8.69
CA PHE A 268 -4.34 -17.83 -9.11
C PHE A 268 -3.84 -18.04 -10.53
N LEU A 269 -4.30 -17.19 -11.46
CA LEU A 269 -3.85 -17.25 -12.85
C LEU A 269 -2.34 -17.05 -12.93
N ASN A 270 -1.80 -16.08 -12.20
CA ASN A 270 -0.36 -15.85 -12.11
C ASN A 270 0.39 -17.03 -11.52
N ASP A 271 -0.11 -17.58 -10.41
CA ASP A 271 0.48 -18.70 -9.68
C ASP A 271 0.57 -19.97 -10.52
N ILE A 272 -0.53 -20.35 -11.16
CA ILE A 272 -0.58 -21.51 -12.03
C ILE A 272 0.35 -21.31 -13.22
N THR A 273 0.27 -20.14 -13.85
CA THR A 273 1.05 -19.84 -15.06
C THR A 273 2.54 -19.93 -14.76
N TRP A 274 3.03 -19.19 -13.76
CA TRP A 274 4.46 -19.18 -13.43
C TRP A 274 4.93 -20.44 -12.73
N GLY A 275 4.09 -21.12 -11.94
CA GLY A 275 4.40 -22.43 -11.40
C GLY A 275 4.67 -23.47 -12.50
N VAL A 276 3.81 -23.50 -13.52
CA VAL A 276 3.97 -24.40 -14.67
C VAL A 276 5.13 -23.98 -15.56
N VAL A 277 5.21 -22.70 -15.93
CA VAL A 277 6.26 -22.18 -16.82
C VAL A 277 7.63 -22.38 -16.20
N ASN A 278 7.82 -22.03 -14.92
CA ASN A 278 9.09 -22.26 -14.23
C ASN A 278 9.37 -23.75 -14.05
N GLY A 279 8.34 -24.57 -13.78
CA GLY A 279 8.50 -26.03 -13.72
C GLY A 279 9.03 -26.60 -15.03
N VAL A 280 8.46 -26.19 -16.16
CA VAL A 280 8.86 -26.66 -17.49
C VAL A 280 10.22 -26.10 -17.91
N THR A 281 10.48 -24.82 -17.65
CA THR A 281 11.70 -24.14 -18.14
C THR A 281 12.92 -24.36 -17.25
N ASN A 282 12.79 -24.43 -15.93
CA ASN A 282 13.93 -24.66 -15.02
C ASN A 282 14.34 -26.13 -14.95
N TYR A 283 13.44 -27.05 -15.28
CA TYR A 283 13.70 -28.48 -15.40
C TYR A 283 13.62 -28.92 -16.87
N ALA A 284 14.11 -28.09 -17.79
CA ALA A 284 14.06 -28.32 -19.23
C ALA A 284 14.65 -29.69 -19.65
N ASP A 285 15.71 -30.16 -18.97
CA ASP A 285 16.30 -31.47 -19.22
C ASP A 285 15.31 -32.63 -18.99
N PHE A 286 14.46 -32.52 -17.96
CA PHE A 286 13.41 -33.49 -17.66
C PHE A 286 12.32 -33.50 -18.74
N PHE A 287 12.02 -32.34 -19.33
CA PHE A 287 11.02 -32.19 -20.40
C PHE A 287 11.61 -32.28 -21.81
N HIS A 288 12.90 -32.61 -21.95
CA HIS A 288 13.62 -32.64 -23.23
C HIS A 288 13.53 -31.33 -24.03
N LEU A 289 13.51 -30.18 -23.35
CA LEU A 289 13.50 -28.85 -23.96
C LEU A 289 14.91 -28.32 -24.10
N SER A 290 15.22 -27.73 -25.26
CA SER A 290 16.48 -26.99 -25.41
C SER A 290 16.48 -25.72 -24.56
N ALA A 291 17.66 -25.29 -24.11
CA ALA A 291 17.82 -24.04 -23.35
C ALA A 291 17.26 -22.83 -24.10
N ALA A 292 17.43 -22.79 -25.43
CA ALA A 292 16.87 -21.74 -26.28
C ALA A 292 15.33 -21.75 -26.27
N ALA A 293 14.70 -22.92 -26.38
CA ALA A 293 13.25 -23.05 -26.31
C ALA A 293 12.72 -22.63 -24.92
N ALA A 294 13.38 -23.05 -23.84
CA ALA A 294 13.03 -22.64 -22.48
C ALA A 294 13.09 -21.11 -22.32
N GLY A 295 14.16 -20.47 -22.82
CA GLY A 295 14.29 -19.02 -22.81
C GLY A 295 13.18 -18.30 -23.59
N TRP A 296 12.84 -18.77 -24.80
CA TRP A 296 11.74 -18.18 -25.57
C TRP A 296 10.36 -18.36 -24.94
N ILE A 297 10.12 -19.50 -24.27
CA ILE A 297 8.91 -19.71 -23.48
C ILE A 297 8.84 -18.67 -22.35
N THR A 298 9.91 -18.52 -21.56
CA THR A 298 9.97 -17.51 -20.49
C THR A 298 9.73 -16.10 -21.02
N ALA A 299 10.37 -15.73 -22.15
CA ALA A 299 10.17 -14.43 -22.78
C ALA A 299 8.71 -14.19 -23.19
N GLY A 300 8.05 -15.20 -23.78
CA GLY A 300 6.63 -15.13 -24.12
C GLY A 300 5.73 -14.90 -22.91
N PHE A 301 6.03 -15.55 -21.78
CA PHE A 301 5.25 -15.38 -20.54
C PHE A 301 5.56 -14.08 -19.79
N LEU A 302 6.73 -13.46 -19.99
CA LEU A 302 6.96 -12.09 -19.52
C LEU A 302 6.06 -11.07 -20.25
N VAL A 303 5.72 -11.31 -21.52
CA VAL A 303 4.71 -10.49 -22.24
C VAL A 303 3.31 -10.73 -21.66
N PHE A 304 3.01 -11.95 -21.23
CA PHE A 304 1.78 -12.25 -20.50
C PHE A 304 1.66 -11.42 -19.21
N ASP A 305 2.76 -11.19 -18.47
CA ASP A 305 2.74 -10.33 -17.28
C ASP A 305 2.36 -8.88 -17.60
N VAL A 306 2.84 -8.35 -18.74
CA VAL A 306 2.43 -7.01 -19.20
C VAL A 306 0.92 -6.98 -19.46
N ALA A 307 0.37 -7.99 -20.12
CA ALA A 307 -1.06 -8.10 -20.35
C ALA A 307 -1.86 -8.23 -19.05
N LEU A 308 -1.33 -8.99 -18.08
CA LEU A 308 -1.94 -9.16 -16.76
C LEU A 308 -1.96 -7.84 -15.97
N MET A 309 -0.90 -7.03 -16.05
CA MET A 309 -0.85 -5.69 -15.45
C MET A 309 -1.84 -4.73 -16.08
N LEU A 310 -1.97 -4.73 -17.41
CA LEU A 310 -2.99 -3.95 -18.11
C LEU A 310 -4.41 -4.39 -17.76
N TRP A 311 -4.63 -5.69 -17.59
CA TRP A 311 -5.91 -6.22 -17.12
C TRP A 311 -6.23 -5.75 -15.69
N ARG A 312 -5.25 -5.76 -14.78
CA ARG A 312 -5.41 -5.20 -13.42
C ARG A 312 -5.76 -3.71 -13.45
N HIS A 313 -5.09 -2.93 -14.31
CA HIS A 313 -5.45 -1.53 -14.53
C HIS A 313 -6.89 -1.36 -14.98
N HIS A 314 -7.34 -2.20 -15.92
CA HIS A 314 -8.72 -2.20 -16.36
C HIS A 314 -9.72 -2.50 -15.23
N LEU A 315 -9.44 -3.50 -14.39
CA LEU A 315 -10.28 -3.83 -13.24
C LEU A 315 -10.33 -2.68 -12.22
N ALA A 316 -9.18 -2.12 -11.84
CA ALA A 316 -9.11 -0.99 -10.93
C ALA A 316 -9.88 0.23 -11.49
N LYS A 317 -9.80 0.46 -12.81
CA LYS A 317 -10.58 1.51 -13.47
C LYS A 317 -12.08 1.28 -13.38
N GLN A 318 -12.54 0.04 -13.52
CA GLN A 318 -13.97 -0.28 -13.36
C GLN A 318 -14.44 0.01 -11.94
N ASP A 319 -13.65 -0.37 -10.93
CA ASP A 319 -13.96 -0.12 -9.52
C ASP A 319 -14.04 1.39 -9.23
N TYR A 320 -13.09 2.18 -9.75
CA TYR A 320 -13.11 3.64 -9.68
C TYR A 320 -14.37 4.23 -10.34
N LEU A 321 -14.68 3.84 -11.58
CA LEU A 321 -15.83 4.38 -12.32
C LEU A 321 -17.15 4.06 -11.61
N LEU A 322 -17.25 2.88 -11.03
CA LEU A 322 -18.39 2.45 -10.25
C LEU A 322 -18.56 3.32 -9.01
N LYS A 323 -17.48 3.58 -8.27
CA LYS A 323 -17.51 4.44 -7.08
C LYS A 323 -17.80 5.90 -7.41
N LYS A 324 -17.25 6.39 -8.52
CA LYS A 324 -17.54 7.72 -9.04
C LYS A 324 -19.03 7.87 -9.38
N ALA A 325 -19.61 6.90 -10.07
CA ALA A 325 -21.04 6.91 -10.39
C ALA A 325 -21.92 6.86 -9.13
N GLU A 326 -21.47 6.19 -8.06
CA GLU A 326 -22.14 6.22 -6.76
C GLU A 326 -22.12 7.62 -6.14
N TYR A 327 -20.95 8.28 -6.06
CA TYR A 327 -20.88 9.65 -5.53
C TYR A 327 -21.68 10.66 -6.36
N GLU A 328 -21.69 10.53 -7.69
CA GLU A 328 -22.53 11.36 -8.56
C GLU A 328 -24.02 11.13 -8.30
N ALA A 329 -24.43 9.88 -8.04
CA ALA A 329 -25.81 9.55 -7.70
C ALA A 329 -26.21 10.04 -6.30
N ASP A 330 -25.30 9.98 -5.33
CA ASP A 330 -25.47 10.50 -3.96
C ASP A 330 -25.62 12.03 -4.01
N LEU A 331 -24.72 12.73 -4.72
CA LEU A 331 -24.77 14.17 -4.89
C LEU A 331 -26.06 14.63 -5.57
N LYS A 332 -26.49 13.93 -6.63
CA LYS A 332 -27.77 14.21 -7.30
C LYS A 332 -28.95 14.03 -6.34
N HIS A 333 -28.91 13.00 -5.50
CA HIS A 333 -29.96 12.74 -4.52
C HIS A 333 -30.03 13.84 -3.45
N TYR A 334 -28.90 14.25 -2.90
CA TYR A 334 -28.84 15.31 -1.90
C TYR A 334 -29.26 16.67 -2.47
N LYS A 335 -28.85 17.00 -3.72
CA LYS A 335 -29.31 18.22 -4.41
C LYS A 335 -30.83 18.23 -4.63
N GLN A 336 -31.44 17.09 -4.96
CA GLN A 336 -32.90 16.98 -5.07
C GLN A 336 -33.60 17.20 -3.72
N LEU A 337 -33.09 16.58 -2.64
CA LEU A 337 -33.63 16.79 -1.30
C LEU A 337 -33.45 18.24 -0.82
N LEU A 338 -32.34 18.88 -1.22
CA LEU A 338 -32.05 20.27 -0.91
C LEU A 338 -33.06 21.20 -1.60
N ASP A 339 -33.34 20.99 -2.88
CA ASP A 339 -34.37 21.73 -3.61
C ASP A 339 -35.76 21.59 -2.97
N GLU A 340 -36.09 20.39 -2.47
CA GLU A 340 -37.33 20.15 -1.72
C GLU A 340 -37.34 20.87 -0.36
N ALA A 341 -36.23 20.83 0.38
CA ALA A 341 -36.09 21.51 1.67
C ALA A 341 -36.16 23.04 1.54
N ILE A 342 -35.59 23.60 0.45
CA ILE A 342 -35.69 25.02 0.10
C ILE A 342 -37.15 25.41 -0.13
N LYS A 343 -37.91 24.58 -0.87
CA LYS A 343 -39.34 24.82 -1.10
C LYS A 343 -40.18 24.72 0.17
N SER A 344 -39.79 23.86 1.12
CA SER A 344 -40.47 23.72 2.40
C SER A 344 -39.99 24.72 3.46
N HIS A 345 -39.01 25.60 3.14
CA HIS A 345 -38.41 26.57 4.05
C HIS A 345 -37.88 25.96 5.37
N ASP A 346 -37.33 24.75 5.31
CA ASP A 346 -36.75 24.06 6.47
C ASP A 346 -35.26 24.41 6.58
N GLU A 347 -34.94 25.50 7.27
CA GLU A 347 -33.56 26.05 7.36
C GLU A 347 -32.55 25.05 7.92
N GLN A 348 -32.93 24.25 8.93
CA GLN A 348 -32.04 23.25 9.52
C GLN A 348 -31.72 22.15 8.51
N LYS A 349 -32.74 21.66 7.80
CA LYS A 349 -32.58 20.64 6.77
C LYS A 349 -31.78 21.16 5.56
N ILE A 350 -31.96 22.42 5.19
CA ILE A 350 -31.16 23.09 4.14
C ILE A 350 -29.68 23.09 4.53
N ALA A 351 -29.34 23.55 5.74
CA ALA A 351 -27.94 23.61 6.19
C ALA A 351 -27.28 22.22 6.26
N LEU A 352 -28.01 21.19 6.72
CA LEU A 352 -27.51 19.81 6.74
C LEU A 352 -27.29 19.25 5.33
N LEU A 353 -28.26 19.41 4.43
CA LEU A 353 -28.17 18.88 3.06
C LEU A 353 -27.11 19.61 2.23
N GLN A 354 -26.91 20.91 2.47
CA GLN A 354 -25.81 21.66 1.86
C GLN A 354 -24.46 21.08 2.31
N ALA A 355 -24.26 20.90 3.63
CA ALA A 355 -23.04 20.31 4.15
C ALA A 355 -22.80 18.87 3.62
N GLN A 356 -23.87 18.08 3.43
CA GLN A 356 -23.75 16.76 2.80
C GLN A 356 -23.35 16.83 1.32
N CYS A 357 -23.88 17.81 0.56
CA CYS A 357 -23.44 18.05 -0.81
C CYS A 357 -21.95 18.39 -0.86
N ASP A 358 -21.52 19.35 -0.04
CA ASP A 358 -20.14 19.83 0.01
C ASP A 358 -19.17 18.69 0.38
N LEU A 359 -19.50 17.91 1.42
CA LEU A 359 -18.75 16.71 1.79
C LEU A 359 -18.68 15.69 0.64
N THR A 360 -19.80 15.43 -0.04
CA THR A 360 -19.82 14.44 -1.14
C THR A 360 -18.94 14.89 -2.31
N GLU A 361 -18.91 16.18 -2.61
CA GLU A 361 -18.03 16.75 -3.65
C GLU A 361 -16.54 16.58 -3.28
N GLU A 362 -16.19 16.68 -2.00
CA GLU A 362 -14.80 16.47 -1.55
C GLU A 362 -14.41 15.00 -1.50
N LEU A 363 -15.32 14.11 -1.09
CA LEU A 363 -15.09 12.66 -1.20
C LEU A 363 -14.85 12.26 -2.67
N GLN A 364 -15.52 12.93 -3.61
CA GLN A 364 -15.30 12.72 -5.03
C GLN A 364 -13.93 13.25 -5.49
N LYS A 365 -13.46 14.39 -4.97
CA LYS A 365 -12.09 14.90 -5.22
C LYS A 365 -11.04 13.93 -4.67
N GLU A 366 -11.22 13.43 -3.46
CA GLU A 366 -10.31 12.47 -2.85
C GLU A 366 -10.24 11.16 -3.64
N LEU A 367 -11.39 10.66 -4.11
CA LEU A 367 -11.45 9.51 -5.01
C LEU A 367 -10.65 9.75 -6.30
N GLU A 368 -10.73 10.95 -6.88
CA GLU A 368 -10.01 11.30 -8.10
C GLU A 368 -8.48 11.30 -7.88
N ILE A 369 -8.02 11.89 -6.77
CA ILE A 369 -6.59 11.91 -6.42
C ILE A 369 -6.05 10.50 -6.23
N LYS A 370 -6.74 9.69 -5.41
CA LYS A 370 -6.35 8.29 -5.16
C LYS A 370 -6.35 7.47 -6.45
N TRP A 371 -7.35 7.66 -7.31
CA TRP A 371 -7.40 7.00 -8.61
C TRP A 371 -6.24 7.40 -9.51
N GLN A 372 -5.93 8.69 -9.62
CA GLN A 372 -4.83 9.16 -10.47
C GLN A 372 -3.47 8.64 -9.97
N ALA A 373 -3.23 8.65 -8.66
CA ALA A 373 -2.04 8.06 -8.05
C ALA A 373 -1.96 6.54 -8.33
N THR A 374 -3.05 5.80 -8.06
CA THR A 374 -3.13 4.35 -8.31
C THR A 374 -2.91 4.01 -9.78
N SER A 375 -3.55 4.74 -10.69
CA SER A 375 -3.42 4.57 -12.14
C SER A 375 -1.98 4.82 -12.59
N ALA A 376 -1.33 5.88 -12.09
CA ALA A 376 0.07 6.16 -12.38
C ALA A 376 0.98 5.02 -11.88
N THR A 377 0.73 4.50 -10.67
CA THR A 377 1.49 3.38 -10.09
C THR A 377 1.32 2.09 -10.89
N LEU A 378 0.11 1.79 -11.38
CA LEU A 378 -0.14 0.64 -12.24
C LEU A 378 0.57 0.77 -13.59
N TYR A 379 0.64 1.98 -14.17
CA TYR A 379 1.44 2.22 -15.37
C TYR A 379 2.95 2.11 -15.11
N PHE A 380 3.42 2.56 -13.94
CA PHE A 380 4.81 2.39 -13.52
C PHE A 380 5.17 0.90 -13.42
N ASN A 381 4.31 0.09 -12.80
CA ASN A 381 4.46 -1.38 -12.73
C ASN A 381 4.36 -2.06 -14.11
N THR A 382 3.49 -1.57 -15.00
CA THR A 382 3.40 -2.06 -16.37
C THR A 382 4.68 -1.75 -17.16
N SER A 383 5.26 -0.57 -16.93
CA SER A 383 6.52 -0.16 -17.54
C SER A 383 7.69 -1.01 -17.05
N ALA A 384 7.70 -1.34 -15.75
CA ALA A 384 8.64 -2.31 -15.19
C ALA A 384 8.47 -3.69 -15.84
N ALA A 385 7.24 -4.18 -16.04
CA ALA A 385 6.99 -5.48 -16.69
C ALA A 385 7.54 -5.50 -18.12
N LEU A 386 7.28 -4.41 -18.84
CA LEU A 386 7.75 -4.24 -20.22
C LEU A 386 9.27 -4.17 -20.28
N LEU A 387 9.90 -3.43 -19.36
CA LEU A 387 11.36 -3.33 -19.28
C LEU A 387 11.99 -4.70 -18.94
N LEU A 388 11.36 -5.46 -18.05
CA LEU A 388 11.78 -6.81 -17.69
C LEU A 388 11.70 -7.76 -18.91
N ALA A 389 10.55 -7.77 -19.60
CA ALA A 389 10.32 -8.57 -20.79
C ALA A 389 11.26 -8.21 -21.94
N ALA A 390 11.44 -6.91 -22.19
CA ALA A 390 12.33 -6.40 -23.23
C ALA A 390 13.79 -6.67 -22.93
N GLY A 391 14.25 -6.43 -21.70
CA GLY A 391 15.62 -6.73 -21.26
C GLY A 391 15.93 -8.22 -21.38
N PHE A 392 15.03 -9.09 -20.90
CA PHE A 392 15.21 -10.53 -21.00
C PHE A 392 15.25 -10.99 -22.46
N SER A 393 14.30 -10.54 -23.29
CA SER A 393 14.23 -10.89 -24.72
C SER A 393 15.45 -10.39 -25.48
N ALA A 394 15.91 -9.16 -25.20
CA ALA A 394 17.11 -8.61 -25.81
C ALA A 394 18.35 -9.43 -25.47
N SER A 395 18.48 -9.94 -24.24
CA SER A 395 19.60 -10.80 -23.85
C SER A 395 19.68 -12.11 -24.66
N MET A 396 18.54 -12.58 -25.19
CA MET A 396 18.44 -13.79 -26.00
C MET A 396 18.72 -13.55 -27.49
N ILE A 397 18.34 -12.38 -28.01
CA ILE A 397 18.52 -12.01 -29.42
C ILE A 397 19.95 -11.54 -29.67
N VAL A 398 20.54 -10.85 -28.70
CA VAL A 398 21.80 -10.17 -28.89
C VAL A 398 22.97 -11.09 -28.57
N GLY A 399 23.76 -11.45 -29.58
CA GLY A 399 25.00 -12.22 -29.40
C GLY A 399 26.21 -11.40 -28.93
N SER A 400 26.08 -10.09 -28.76
CA SER A 400 27.18 -9.22 -28.35
C SER A 400 27.48 -9.37 -26.84
N PRO A 401 28.71 -9.74 -26.45
CA PRO A 401 29.10 -9.90 -25.05
C PRO A 401 28.89 -8.64 -24.18
N VAL A 402 28.86 -7.45 -24.80
CA VAL A 402 28.65 -6.17 -24.10
C VAL A 402 27.17 -5.88 -23.89
N LEU A 403 26.32 -6.26 -24.84
CA LEU A 403 24.89 -5.92 -24.78
C LEU A 403 24.10 -6.86 -23.87
N ILE A 404 24.56 -8.10 -23.67
CA ILE A 404 23.96 -9.05 -22.71
C ILE A 404 23.91 -8.50 -21.27
N PRO A 405 25.01 -8.03 -20.66
CA PRO A 405 24.95 -7.48 -19.29
C PRO A 405 24.11 -6.21 -19.22
N VAL A 406 24.10 -5.36 -20.26
CA VAL A 406 23.21 -4.18 -20.33
C VAL A 406 21.74 -4.61 -20.32
N ALA A 407 21.40 -5.67 -21.05
CA ALA A 407 20.04 -6.21 -21.09
C ALA A 407 19.60 -6.77 -19.72
N TYR A 408 20.47 -7.48 -18.99
CA TYR A 408 20.17 -7.93 -17.62
C TYR A 408 20.17 -6.80 -16.58
N ALA A 409 20.95 -5.74 -16.80
CA ALA A 409 20.88 -4.52 -15.97
C ALA A 409 19.51 -3.84 -16.13
N ALA A 410 18.92 -3.83 -17.33
CA ALA A 410 17.55 -3.36 -17.53
C ALA A 410 16.53 -4.20 -16.73
N CYS A 411 16.68 -5.53 -16.68
CA CYS A 411 15.85 -6.40 -15.84
C CYS A 411 16.02 -6.08 -14.35
N THR A 412 17.25 -5.80 -13.90
CA THR A 412 17.54 -5.37 -12.52
C THR A 412 16.82 -4.07 -12.17
N ILE A 413 16.86 -3.07 -13.07
CA ILE A 413 16.13 -1.81 -12.90
C ILE A 413 14.62 -2.06 -12.83
N ALA A 414 14.08 -2.94 -13.69
CA ALA A 414 12.67 -3.30 -13.66
C ALA A 414 12.23 -3.91 -12.31
N VAL A 415 13.04 -4.80 -11.73
CA VAL A 415 12.74 -5.35 -10.40
C VAL A 415 12.82 -4.28 -9.31
N ALA A 416 13.80 -3.38 -9.39
CA ALA A 416 13.92 -2.26 -8.46
C ALA A 416 12.73 -1.29 -8.56
N MET A 417 12.15 -1.10 -9.76
CA MET A 417 10.91 -0.35 -9.93
C MET A 417 9.77 -1.01 -9.14
N TYR A 418 9.60 -2.33 -9.22
CA TYR A 418 8.56 -3.01 -8.43
C TYR A 418 8.73 -2.84 -6.92
N LEU A 419 9.96 -2.94 -6.44
CA LEU A 419 10.28 -2.72 -5.02
C LEU A 419 10.08 -1.26 -4.58
N SER A 420 9.97 -0.32 -5.53
CA SER A 420 9.80 1.12 -5.29
C SER A 420 8.39 1.62 -5.61
N ALA A 421 7.45 0.72 -5.94
CA ALA A 421 6.10 1.10 -6.40
C ALA A 421 5.28 1.83 -5.32
N SER A 422 5.42 1.46 -4.05
CA SER A 422 4.73 2.13 -2.93
C SER A 422 5.24 3.57 -2.74
N ALA A 423 6.57 3.78 -2.73
CA ALA A 423 7.15 5.12 -2.67
C ALA A 423 6.78 5.99 -3.88
N TYR A 424 6.67 5.38 -5.08
CA TYR A 424 6.18 6.07 -6.26
C TYR A 424 4.71 6.50 -6.14
N ASN A 425 3.87 5.65 -5.57
CA ASN A 425 2.46 5.97 -5.33
C ASN A 425 2.31 7.18 -4.40
N GLU A 426 3.05 7.19 -3.31
CA GLU A 426 3.07 8.29 -2.34
C GLU A 426 3.58 9.59 -2.96
N TYR A 427 4.68 9.52 -3.71
CA TYR A 427 5.18 10.65 -4.51
C TYR A 427 4.09 11.23 -5.41
N LYS A 428 3.36 10.37 -6.15
CA LYS A 428 2.29 10.79 -7.06
C LYS A 428 1.09 11.38 -6.31
N GLU A 429 0.73 10.82 -5.17
CA GLU A 429 -0.36 11.33 -4.34
C GLU A 429 -0.04 12.74 -3.81
N LYS A 430 1.16 12.94 -3.23
CA LYS A 430 1.59 14.24 -2.70
C LYS A 430 1.77 15.29 -3.82
N GLU A 431 2.21 14.89 -5.02
CA GLU A 431 2.25 15.76 -6.22
C GLU A 431 0.85 16.29 -6.59
N LEU A 432 -0.15 15.42 -6.58
CA LEU A 432 -1.53 15.76 -6.91
C LEU A 432 -2.15 16.68 -5.85
N ARG A 433 -1.91 16.41 -4.56
CA ARG A 433 -2.37 17.26 -3.46
C ARG A 433 -1.74 18.65 -3.51
N PHE A 434 -0.45 18.75 -3.80
CA PHE A 434 0.21 20.04 -4.01
C PHE A 434 -0.41 20.81 -5.18
N THR A 435 -0.64 20.14 -6.31
CA THR A 435 -1.29 20.75 -7.48
C THR A 435 -2.71 21.22 -7.14
N GLN A 436 -3.46 20.44 -6.37
CA GLN A 436 -4.80 20.80 -5.93
C GLN A 436 -4.78 22.03 -5.03
N ALA A 437 -3.89 22.10 -4.04
CA ALA A 437 -3.75 23.25 -3.14
C ALA A 437 -3.46 24.55 -3.91
N GLN A 438 -2.65 24.47 -4.98
CA GLN A 438 -2.39 25.60 -5.87
C GLN A 438 -3.63 26.03 -6.65
N VAL A 439 -4.41 25.08 -7.19
CA VAL A 439 -5.61 25.37 -7.99
C VAL A 439 -6.77 25.86 -7.13
N SER A 440 -6.92 25.35 -5.90
CA SER A 440 -7.97 25.76 -4.97
C SER A 440 -7.70 27.11 -4.30
N ASN A 441 -6.57 27.77 -4.59
CA ASN A 441 -6.11 28.97 -3.89
C ASN A 441 -6.12 28.76 -2.36
N ALA A 442 -5.59 27.63 -1.90
CA ALA A 442 -5.42 27.37 -0.47
C ALA A 442 -4.51 28.44 0.16
N SER A 443 -4.43 28.46 1.50
CA SER A 443 -3.58 29.43 2.18
C SER A 443 -2.12 29.28 1.73
N SER A 444 -1.34 30.36 1.80
CA SER A 444 0.08 30.30 1.42
C SER A 444 0.86 29.29 2.28
N GLU A 445 0.41 29.10 3.52
CA GLU A 445 0.92 28.10 4.46
C GLU A 445 0.62 26.67 3.99
N ASP A 446 -0.64 26.38 3.62
CA ASP A 446 -1.04 25.06 3.11
C ASP A 446 -0.27 24.68 1.84
N ILE A 447 -0.07 25.65 0.94
CA ILE A 447 0.70 25.44 -0.28
C ILE A 447 2.17 25.15 0.06
N ALA A 448 2.75 25.83 1.05
CA ALA A 448 4.12 25.59 1.50
C ALA A 448 4.27 24.21 2.17
N LYS A 449 3.31 23.80 3.01
CA LYS A 449 3.27 22.47 3.63
C LYS A 449 3.15 21.37 2.57
N ALA A 450 2.19 21.47 1.66
CA ALA A 450 2.00 20.51 0.57
C ALA A 450 3.23 20.42 -0.34
N ARG A 451 3.92 21.54 -0.58
CA ARG A 451 5.19 21.55 -1.33
C ARG A 451 6.29 20.77 -0.61
N LYS A 452 6.44 20.98 0.70
CA LYS A 452 7.46 20.29 1.53
C LYS A 452 7.21 18.78 1.54
N GLU A 453 5.95 18.36 1.70
CA GLU A 453 5.57 16.95 1.63
C GLU A 453 5.86 16.33 0.26
N TYR A 454 5.52 17.05 -0.82
CA TYR A 454 5.85 16.62 -2.17
C TYR A 454 7.37 16.45 -2.39
N GLU A 455 8.18 17.42 -1.96
CA GLU A 455 9.64 17.35 -2.08
C GLU A 455 10.22 16.20 -1.24
N ALA A 456 9.69 15.96 -0.04
CA ALA A 456 10.07 14.83 0.81
C ALA A 456 9.73 13.47 0.15
N ALA A 457 8.50 13.29 -0.32
CA ALA A 457 8.05 12.05 -0.97
C ALA A 457 8.82 11.79 -2.28
N ARG A 458 9.13 12.84 -3.05
CA ARG A 458 9.99 12.74 -4.24
C ARG A 458 11.39 12.25 -3.89
N ASN A 459 12.01 12.82 -2.85
CA ASN A 459 13.34 12.43 -2.41
C ASN A 459 13.35 10.99 -1.88
N GLU A 460 12.32 10.58 -1.13
CA GLU A 460 12.15 9.19 -0.67
C GLU A 460 12.02 8.22 -1.85
N PHE A 461 11.23 8.56 -2.86
CA PHE A 461 11.10 7.75 -4.07
C PHE A 461 12.44 7.59 -4.80
N ILE A 462 13.15 8.69 -5.06
CA ILE A 462 14.46 8.65 -5.74
C ILE A 462 15.46 7.83 -4.92
N PHE A 463 15.52 8.07 -3.61
CA PHE A 463 16.39 7.32 -2.72
C PHE A 463 16.04 5.83 -2.72
N THR A 464 14.76 5.48 -2.63
CA THR A 464 14.28 4.09 -2.66
C THR A 464 14.62 3.41 -3.98
N MET A 465 14.45 4.10 -5.12
CA MET A 465 14.85 3.60 -6.43
C MET A 465 16.36 3.34 -6.52
N VAL A 466 17.19 4.32 -6.14
CA VAL A 466 18.66 4.18 -6.17
C VAL A 466 19.11 3.08 -5.23
N LYS A 467 18.57 3.05 -4.01
CA LYS A 467 18.82 2.00 -3.01
C LYS A 467 18.49 0.64 -3.58
N ASN A 468 17.30 0.49 -4.12
CA ASN A 468 16.83 -0.77 -4.70
C ASN A 468 17.58 -1.15 -5.97
N ILE A 469 18.29 -0.27 -6.69
CA ILE A 469 19.12 -0.64 -7.86
C ILE A 469 20.56 -0.97 -7.43
N VAL A 470 21.16 -0.12 -6.61
CA VAL A 470 22.59 -0.13 -6.33
C VAL A 470 22.93 -1.11 -5.21
N LEU A 471 22.17 -1.08 -4.11
CA LEU A 471 22.57 -1.77 -2.89
C LEU A 471 22.59 -3.30 -3.07
N PRO A 472 21.57 -3.96 -3.66
CA PRO A 472 21.62 -5.40 -3.85
C PRO A 472 22.71 -5.81 -4.84
N SER A 473 22.89 -5.07 -5.93
CA SER A 473 23.98 -5.28 -6.89
C SER A 473 25.35 -5.21 -6.21
N LEU A 474 25.56 -4.19 -5.36
CA LEU A 474 26.77 -4.00 -4.57
C LEU A 474 26.96 -5.12 -3.54
N MET A 475 25.92 -5.54 -2.84
CA MET A 475 25.98 -6.64 -1.87
C MET A 475 26.31 -7.97 -2.54
N VAL A 476 25.67 -8.29 -3.67
CA VAL A 476 25.94 -9.52 -4.46
C VAL A 476 27.39 -9.51 -4.96
N ALA A 477 27.83 -8.40 -5.54
CA ALA A 477 29.20 -8.25 -6.03
C ALA A 477 30.22 -8.38 -4.90
N THR A 478 29.98 -7.69 -3.78
CA THR A 478 30.86 -7.74 -2.60
C THR A 478 30.90 -9.15 -2.03
N PHE A 479 29.75 -9.82 -1.89
CA PHE A 479 29.67 -11.19 -1.37
C PHE A 479 30.44 -12.19 -2.24
N ALA A 480 30.36 -12.02 -3.56
CA ALA A 480 31.07 -12.85 -4.51
C ALA A 480 32.59 -12.65 -4.48
N ILE A 481 33.06 -11.43 -4.16
CA ILE A 481 34.49 -11.11 -4.03
C ILE A 481 35.02 -11.52 -2.65
N CYS A 482 34.29 -11.17 -1.59
CA CYS A 482 34.65 -11.37 -0.18
C CYS A 482 33.38 -11.31 0.69
N TRP A 483 32.92 -12.47 1.17
CA TRP A 483 31.72 -12.57 1.99
C TRP A 483 31.86 -11.82 3.33
N GLU A 484 33.07 -11.76 3.90
CA GLU A 484 33.34 -10.99 5.13
C GLU A 484 33.11 -9.49 4.92
N ALA A 485 33.57 -8.94 3.78
CA ALA A 485 33.33 -7.55 3.43
C ALA A 485 31.84 -7.28 3.21
N ALA A 486 31.10 -8.24 2.66
CA ALA A 486 29.65 -8.11 2.50
C ALA A 486 28.92 -8.07 3.85
N LEU A 487 29.38 -8.82 4.85
CA LEU A 487 28.83 -8.73 6.22
C LEU A 487 29.10 -7.37 6.86
N VAL A 488 30.31 -6.81 6.68
CA VAL A 488 30.62 -5.47 7.17
C VAL A 488 29.74 -4.43 6.47
N LEU A 489 29.60 -4.51 5.15
CA LEU A 489 28.72 -3.61 4.39
C LEU A 489 27.26 -3.71 4.85
N ALA A 490 26.77 -4.93 5.10
CA ALA A 490 25.43 -5.14 5.64
C ALA A 490 25.27 -4.53 7.04
N ALA A 491 26.25 -4.70 7.93
CA ALA A 491 26.23 -4.10 9.26
C ALA A 491 26.25 -2.56 9.21
N VAL A 492 27.07 -1.97 8.35
CA VAL A 492 27.11 -0.51 8.11
C VAL A 492 25.75 -0.02 7.58
N TYR A 493 25.17 -0.73 6.62
CA TYR A 493 23.86 -0.39 6.07
C TYR A 493 22.74 -0.47 7.12
N LEU A 494 22.70 -1.54 7.92
CA LEU A 494 21.74 -1.67 9.02
C LEU A 494 21.88 -0.53 10.02
N THR A 495 23.13 -0.17 10.37
CA THR A 495 23.39 0.96 11.27
C THR A 495 22.89 2.27 10.68
N TYR A 496 23.10 2.50 9.38
CA TYR A 496 22.60 3.68 8.68
C TYR A 496 21.07 3.75 8.66
N GLU A 497 20.38 2.65 8.36
CA GLU A 497 18.91 2.62 8.36
C GLU A 497 18.33 2.86 9.77
N VAL A 498 18.96 2.30 10.82
CA VAL A 498 18.59 2.58 12.21
C VAL A 498 18.80 4.06 12.55
N TRP A 499 19.92 4.65 12.13
CA TRP A 499 20.20 6.07 12.34
C TRP A 499 19.23 6.98 11.59
N ARG A 500 18.88 6.63 10.35
CA ARG A 500 17.89 7.34 9.54
C ARG A 500 16.49 7.28 10.16
N ALA A 501 16.09 6.11 10.66
CA ALA A 501 14.83 5.93 11.38
C ALA A 501 14.82 6.78 12.67
N TYR A 502 15.94 6.84 13.39
CA TYR A 502 16.09 7.71 14.56
C TYR A 502 15.94 9.19 14.21
N GLN A 503 16.57 9.66 13.14
CA GLN A 503 16.42 11.05 12.69
C GLN A 503 14.97 11.37 12.30
N LYS A 504 14.31 10.51 11.53
CA LYS A 504 12.88 10.68 11.20
C LYS A 504 12.03 10.74 12.45
N HIS A 505 12.29 9.89 13.44
CA HIS A 505 11.56 9.92 14.71
C HIS A 505 11.83 11.20 15.50
N ALA A 506 13.09 11.66 15.56
CA ALA A 506 13.45 12.90 16.23
C ALA A 506 12.84 14.13 15.55
N GLU A 507 12.78 14.15 14.22
CA GLU A 507 12.10 15.20 13.46
C GLU A 507 10.58 15.18 13.71
N LYS A 508 9.96 13.99 13.76
CA LYS A 508 8.55 13.83 14.13
C LYS A 508 8.28 14.33 15.57
N GLN A 509 9.13 13.99 16.54
CA GLN A 509 9.01 14.49 17.91
C GLN A 509 9.27 15.99 18.05
N ALA A 510 10.23 16.54 17.31
CA ALA A 510 10.53 17.97 17.33
C ALA A 510 9.38 18.80 16.72
N GLN A 511 8.67 18.25 15.74
CA GLN A 511 7.44 18.84 15.22
C GLN A 511 6.31 18.79 16.25
N ALA A 512 6.16 17.67 16.98
CA ALA A 512 5.13 17.50 18.01
C ALA A 512 5.33 18.30 19.32
N GLN A 513 6.49 18.91 19.56
CA GLN A 513 6.80 19.60 20.83
C GLN A 513 6.76 21.14 20.77
N LEU A 514 6.34 21.72 19.64
CA LEU A 514 6.13 23.17 19.55
C LEU A 514 4.73 23.54 20.10
N PRO A 515 4.61 24.47 21.05
CA PRO A 515 3.34 24.75 21.71
C PRO A 515 2.39 25.58 20.83
N GLN A 516 1.20 25.03 20.56
CA GLN A 516 0.03 25.75 20.04
C GLN A 516 -0.48 26.75 21.10
N GLN A 517 -0.39 28.05 20.83
CA GLN A 517 -0.93 29.10 21.69
C GLN A 517 -2.29 29.55 21.16
N SER A 518 -3.34 29.20 21.89
CA SER A 518 -4.74 29.51 21.59
C SER A 518 -5.09 30.99 21.74
N ASP A 519 -5.70 31.55 20.70
CA ASP A 519 -6.37 32.85 20.70
C ASP A 519 -7.71 32.76 21.43
N GLU A 520 -7.77 33.16 22.72
CA GLU A 520 -8.96 33.79 23.29
C GLU A 520 -8.67 34.47 24.65
N GLN A 521 -8.43 35.80 24.64
CA GLN A 521 -8.99 36.76 25.60
C GLN A 521 -8.58 38.20 25.26
N LYS A 522 -9.52 38.99 24.70
CA LYS A 522 -9.42 40.47 24.64
C LYS A 522 -9.73 41.07 26.01
N PRO A 523 -9.05 42.18 26.37
CA PRO A 523 -9.80 43.43 26.54
C PRO A 523 -9.13 44.67 25.91
N ILE A 524 -9.97 45.45 25.22
CA ILE A 524 -10.01 46.92 25.01
C ILE A 524 -8.67 47.72 24.92
N LEU A 525 -8.30 48.05 23.66
CA LEU A 525 -7.72 49.29 23.06
C LEU A 525 -6.70 50.18 23.82
N LYS A 526 -5.46 50.27 23.29
CA LYS A 526 -4.88 51.49 22.65
C LYS A 526 -3.49 51.26 21.97
N ASP A 527 -3.43 51.63 20.69
CA ASP A 527 -2.33 51.96 19.74
C ASP A 527 -0.85 51.56 19.96
N GLY A 528 -0.26 50.92 18.92
CA GLY A 528 1.16 51.07 18.56
C GLY A 528 1.87 49.88 17.86
N ASN A 529 1.89 49.85 16.53
CA ASN A 529 2.84 49.22 15.57
C ASN A 529 3.32 47.74 15.72
N THR A 530 2.72 46.91 14.85
CA THR A 530 3.25 45.89 13.91
C THR A 530 4.62 45.20 14.11
N GLU A 531 4.57 43.89 14.39
CA GLU A 531 5.29 42.76 13.74
C GLU A 531 4.59 41.45 14.18
N GLY A 532 4.25 40.53 13.27
CA GLY A 532 3.40 39.35 13.56
C GLY A 532 3.83 38.06 12.85
N ASN A 533 3.99 37.00 13.66
CA ASN A 533 3.95 35.55 13.38
C ASN A 533 2.63 35.15 12.68
N ASP A 534 2.54 34.14 11.80
CA ASP A 534 2.90 32.71 11.87
C ASP A 534 2.03 31.90 12.87
N SER A 535 0.87 31.47 12.39
CA SER A 535 0.13 30.26 12.81
C SER A 535 0.59 29.08 11.93
N ASP A 536 0.16 27.83 12.06
CA ASP A 536 0.05 26.86 13.17
C ASP A 536 -0.84 25.73 12.62
N TYR A 537 -0.32 24.54 12.28
CA TYR A 537 -1.12 23.29 12.15
C TYR A 537 -0.28 22.00 12.04
N ASP A 538 -0.34 21.20 13.11
CA ASP A 538 0.04 19.80 13.21
C ASP A 538 -0.89 18.86 12.44
N ASP A 539 -0.30 17.93 11.68
CA ASP A 539 -0.95 16.66 11.33
C ASP A 539 0.02 15.48 11.42
N GLU A 540 -0.28 14.58 12.35
CA GLU A 540 0.29 13.24 12.44
C GLU A 540 -0.26 12.35 11.30
N GLU A 541 0.55 12.09 10.28
CA GLU A 541 0.31 10.96 9.37
C GLU A 541 1.01 9.70 9.91
N THR A 542 0.23 8.80 10.51
CA THR A 542 0.63 7.40 10.74
C THR A 542 0.65 6.65 9.40
N GLU A 543 1.85 6.48 8.84
CA GLU A 543 2.14 5.66 7.65
C GLU A 543 1.99 4.15 7.96
N GLU A 544 0.78 3.62 7.82
CA GLU A 544 0.57 2.22 7.46
C GLU A 544 -0.39 2.17 6.27
N GLN A 545 0.20 2.19 5.06
CA GLN A 545 -0.54 2.09 3.80
C GLN A 545 -1.39 0.81 3.77
N TYR A 546 -2.70 1.02 3.69
CA TYR A 546 -3.73 0.00 3.50
C TYR A 546 -3.53 -0.76 2.18
N GLU A 547 -3.11 -2.04 2.25
CA GLU A 547 -3.23 -3.03 1.16
C GLU A 547 -4.69 -3.52 0.97
N GLY A 548 -5.63 -2.59 0.85
CA GLY A 548 -7.02 -2.84 0.48
C GLY A 548 -7.26 -2.75 -1.02
N GLY A 549 -6.38 -3.35 -1.84
CA GLY A 549 -6.49 -3.28 -3.29
C GLY A 549 -5.19 -3.63 -3.99
N TYR A 550 -5.10 -4.86 -4.51
CA TYR A 550 -4.07 -5.33 -5.43
C TYR A 550 -2.62 -4.98 -5.03
N SER A 551 -2.04 -5.71 -4.08
CA SER A 551 -0.59 -5.64 -3.82
C SER A 551 0.16 -5.84 -5.16
N PRO A 552 0.97 -4.85 -5.61
CA PRO A 552 1.72 -4.95 -6.86
C PRO A 552 2.61 -6.19 -6.89
N ILE A 553 3.22 -6.48 -5.74
CA ILE A 553 4.19 -7.56 -5.50
C ILE A 553 3.57 -8.94 -5.72
N ALA A 554 2.25 -9.08 -5.53
CA ALA A 554 1.53 -10.33 -5.67
C ALA A 554 1.32 -10.80 -7.13
N CYS A 555 2.04 -10.28 -8.12
CA CYS A 555 1.97 -10.80 -9.49
C CYS A 555 3.29 -11.17 -10.15
N PHE A 556 4.42 -11.11 -9.46
CA PHE A 556 5.68 -11.30 -10.17
C PHE A 556 6.13 -12.76 -10.20
N GLY A 557 6.33 -13.23 -11.44
CA GLY A 557 6.88 -14.48 -11.98
C GLY A 557 8.38 -14.67 -11.82
#